data_AF-A0A7X9E4I2-F1
#
_entry.id   AF-A0A7X9E4I2-F1
#
_cell.length_a   1.000
_cell.length_b   1.000
_cell.length_c   1.000
_cell.angle_alpha   90.00
_cell.angle_beta   90.00
_cell.angle_gamma   90.00
#
_symmetry.space_group_name_H-M   'P 1'
#
loop_
_entity.id
_entity.type
_entity.pdbx_description
1 polymer ?
#
loop_
_entity_poly.entity_id
_entity_poly.type
_entity_poly.pdbx_seq_one_letter_code
_entity_poly.pdbx_strand_id
1 'polypeptide(L)' 'KGLYASTSGGDIKVYAPASLKANIDLETSGGSIDCNFGNYKATKVTRGRVKGEFNGGGESLVCRTTGGDITIYDK' A
#
# COMPACT_ATOMS: atom_id res chain seq x y z
N LYS A 1 4.13 -3.45 -15.52
CA LYS A 1 2.87 -2.66 -15.56
C LYS A 1 2.67 -2.13 -14.14
N GLY A 2 1.63 -1.37 -13.84
CA GLY A 2 1.41 -0.86 -12.48
C GLY A 2 -0.03 -1.06 -12.08
N LEU A 3 -0.29 -1.18 -10.79
CA LEU A 3 -1.61 -1.36 -10.20
C LEU A 3 -1.99 -0.06 -9.49
N TYR A 4 -3.12 0.51 -9.88
CA TYR A 4 -3.66 1.74 -9.28
C TYR A 4 -5.07 1.46 -8.77
N ALA A 5 -5.33 1.82 -7.52
CA ALA A 5 -6.64 1.73 -6.91
C ALA A 5 -6.99 3.05 -6.23
N SER A 6 -8.22 3.53 -6.43
CA SER A 6 -8.73 4.67 -5.69
C SER A 6 -10.20 4.51 -5.28
N THR A 7 -10.54 5.10 -4.13
CA THR A 7 -11.89 5.05 -3.56
C THR A 7 -12.17 6.29 -2.71
N SER A 8 -13.44 6.66 -2.57
CA SER A 8 -13.84 7.84 -1.80
C SER A 8 -14.17 7.51 -0.34
N GLY A 9 -14.64 6.29 -0.04
CA GLY A 9 -15.03 5.91 1.32
C GLY A 9 -15.06 4.41 1.59
N GLY A 10 -14.52 3.60 0.68
CA GLY A 10 -14.37 2.16 0.89
C GLY A 10 -12.94 1.81 1.32
N ASP A 11 -12.78 0.62 1.87
CA ASP A 11 -11.47 0.10 2.25
C ASP A 11 -10.75 -0.49 1.04
N ILE A 12 -9.43 -0.32 0.98
CA ILE A 12 -8.58 -0.93 -0.04
C ILE A 12 -7.81 -2.07 0.60
N LYS A 13 -8.08 -3.30 0.14
CA LYS A 13 -7.36 -4.51 0.58
C LYS A 13 -6.52 -5.05 -0.56
N VAL A 14 -5.20 -5.03 -0.39
CA VAL A 14 -4.25 -5.54 -1.38
C VAL A 14 -3.70 -6.87 -0.88
N TYR A 15 -3.81 -7.91 -1.69
CA TYR A 15 -3.21 -9.22 -1.41
C TYR A 15 -2.03 -9.41 -2.35
N ALA A 16 -0.84 -9.47 -1.77
CA ALA A 16 0.40 -9.64 -2.50
C ALA A 16 1.18 -10.83 -1.93
N PRO A 17 1.79 -11.68 -2.78
CA PRO A 17 2.63 -12.76 -2.26
C PRO A 17 3.88 -12.19 -1.59
N ALA A 18 4.37 -12.81 -0.52
CA ALA A 18 5.55 -12.33 0.22
C ALA A 18 6.83 -12.17 -0.62
N SER A 19 6.91 -12.82 -1.78
CA SER A 19 8.01 -12.72 -2.75
C SER A 19 7.81 -11.64 -3.83
N LEU A 20 6.69 -10.89 -3.78
CA LEU A 20 6.37 -9.85 -4.75
C LEU A 20 7.40 -8.71 -4.68
N LYS A 21 7.89 -8.31 -5.86
CA LYS A 21 8.75 -7.16 -6.06
C LYS A 21 7.93 -6.00 -6.60
N ALA A 22 7.61 -5.04 -5.74
CA ALA A 22 6.73 -3.94 -6.08
C ALA A 22 7.07 -2.66 -5.30
N ASN A 23 6.85 -1.50 -5.90
CA ASN A 23 6.95 -0.21 -5.23
C ASN A 23 5.57 0.19 -4.72
N ILE A 24 5.44 0.53 -3.43
CA ILE A 24 4.16 0.90 -2.83
C ILE A 24 4.06 2.42 -2.60
N ASP A 25 2.89 2.97 -2.93
CA ASP A 25 2.50 4.36 -2.66
C ASP A 25 1.03 4.39 -2.21
N LEU A 26 0.83 4.45 -0.91
CA LEU A 26 -0.48 4.39 -0.25
C LEU A 26 -0.78 5.78 0.32
N GLU A 27 -1.97 6.30 0.08
CA GLU A 27 -2.41 7.61 0.55
C GLU A 27 -3.85 7.54 1.06
N THR A 28 -4.09 8.03 2.27
CA THR A 28 -5.42 8.17 2.87
C THR A 28 -5.55 9.54 3.53
N SER A 29 -6.74 10.13 3.47
CA SER A 29 -7.02 11.41 4.14
C SER A 29 -7.64 11.24 5.52
N GLY A 30 -8.58 10.30 5.67
CA GLY A 30 -9.37 10.11 6.89
C GLY A 30 -9.25 8.73 7.54
N GLY A 31 -8.57 7.77 6.89
CA GLY A 31 -8.37 6.42 7.44
C GLY A 31 -6.94 6.18 7.93
N SER A 32 -6.64 4.91 8.14
CA SER A 32 -5.34 4.39 8.55
C SER A 32 -4.76 3.53 7.43
N ILE A 33 -3.43 3.39 7.43
CA ILE A 33 -2.71 2.52 6.50
C ILE A 33 -2.01 1.45 7.32
N ASP A 34 -2.36 0.19 7.06
CA ASP A 34 -1.82 -0.98 7.73
C ASP A 34 -1.07 -1.87 6.72
N CYS A 35 0.21 -2.11 6.99
CA CYS A 35 1.08 -2.89 6.12
C CYS A 35 1.61 -4.10 6.89
N ASN A 36 0.91 -5.24 6.78
CA ASN A 36 1.39 -6.53 7.27
C ASN A 36 2.22 -7.22 6.20
N PHE A 37 3.38 -6.63 5.88
CA PHE A 37 4.36 -7.29 5.05
C PHE A 37 5.58 -7.57 5.91
N GLY A 38 6.08 -8.81 5.95
CA GLY A 38 7.28 -9.12 6.75
C GLY A 38 8.56 -8.49 6.18
N ASN A 39 8.64 -8.32 4.87
CA ASN A 39 9.84 -7.89 4.13
C ASN A 39 9.58 -6.66 3.25
N TYR A 40 8.89 -5.65 3.79
CA TYR A 40 8.80 -4.35 3.14
C TYR A 40 9.81 -3.37 3.68
N LYS A 41 10.31 -2.52 2.79
CA LYS A 41 11.17 -1.41 3.13
C LYS A 41 10.37 -0.12 2.96
N ALA A 42 9.84 0.38 4.07
CA ALA A 42 9.17 1.67 4.08
C ALA A 42 10.20 2.80 3.97
N THR A 43 10.09 3.63 2.93
CA THR A 43 10.93 4.81 2.75
C THR A 43 10.29 6.05 3.38
N LYS A 44 8.97 6.10 3.45
CA LYS A 44 8.24 7.21 4.06
C LYS A 44 6.94 6.70 4.69
N VAL A 45 6.78 6.89 6.00
CA VAL A 45 5.55 6.54 6.71
C VAL A 45 5.07 7.80 7.43
N THR A 46 3.90 8.30 7.05
CA THR A 46 3.19 9.38 7.72
C THR A 46 1.75 8.94 7.99
N ARG A 47 1.06 9.72 8.82
CA ARG A 47 -0.30 9.39 9.29
C ARG A 47 -1.31 9.07 8.17
N GLY A 48 -1.15 9.67 7.00
CA GLY A 48 -2.03 9.47 5.83
C GLY A 48 -1.28 9.08 4.55
N ARG A 49 0.00 8.71 4.64
CA ARG A 49 0.76 8.31 3.44
C ARG A 49 1.87 7.34 3.78
N VAL A 50 1.94 6.24 3.05
CA VAL A 50 2.99 5.25 3.16
C VAL A 50 3.62 5.03 1.79
N LYS A 51 4.93 5.24 1.69
CA LYS A 51 5.73 4.88 0.54
C LYS A 51 6.83 3.91 0.93
N GLY A 52 7.13 3.00 0.03
CA GLY A 52 8.13 1.97 0.24
C GLY A 52 8.25 1.06 -0.96
N GLU A 53 8.94 -0.04 -0.71
CA GLU A 53 9.21 -1.07 -1.71
C GLU A 53 9.18 -2.45 -1.07
N PHE A 54 8.64 -3.41 -1.79
CA PHE A 54 8.60 -4.82 -1.46
C PHE A 54 9.74 -5.52 -2.20
N ASN A 55 10.57 -6.29 -1.48
CA ASN A 55 11.65 -7.11 -2.03
C ASN A 55 12.63 -6.39 -3.00
N GLY A 56 12.94 -5.11 -2.74
CA GLY A 56 13.88 -4.32 -3.56
C GLY A 56 13.24 -3.60 -4.75
N GLY A 57 11.91 -3.48 -4.78
CA GLY A 57 11.17 -2.70 -5.77
C GLY A 57 10.86 -3.47 -7.05
N GLY A 58 9.93 -2.94 -7.85
CA GLY A 58 9.46 -3.57 -9.08
C GLY A 58 8.23 -2.88 -9.66
N GLU A 59 7.11 -3.60 -9.79
CA GLU A 59 5.86 -3.02 -10.29
C GLU A 59 5.29 -1.95 -9.35
N SER A 60 4.78 -0.85 -9.89
CA SER A 60 4.24 0.23 -9.06
C SER A 60 2.82 -0.10 -8.60
N LEU A 61 2.60 -0.08 -7.29
CA LEU A 61 1.31 -0.24 -6.62
C LEU A 61 0.94 1.07 -5.92
N VAL A 62 -0.10 1.74 -6.42
CA VAL A 62 -0.55 3.02 -5.91
C VAL A 62 -1.98 2.90 -5.42
N CYS A 63 -2.23 3.20 -4.15
CA CYS A 63 -3.56 3.13 -3.55
C CYS A 63 -3.92 4.47 -2.93
N ARG A 64 -5.11 5.00 -3.25
CA ARG A 64 -5.59 6.26 -2.69
C ARG A 64 -7.00 6.14 -2.15
N THR A 65 -7.22 6.57 -0.92
CA THR A 65 -8.57 6.62 -0.33
C THR A 65 -8.80 7.95 0.38
N THR A 66 -10.06 8.35 0.51
CA THR A 66 -10.41 9.56 1.25
C THR A 66 -10.93 9.24 2.65
N GLY A 67 -11.89 8.29 2.78
CA GLY A 67 -12.50 7.96 4.06
C GLY A 67 -12.33 6.51 4.54
N GLY A 68 -11.64 5.65 3.79
CA GLY A 68 -11.45 4.25 4.16
C GLY A 68 -10.03 3.91 4.61
N ASP A 69 -9.85 2.69 5.08
CA ASP A 69 -8.55 2.18 5.47
C ASP A 69 -7.85 1.49 4.28
N ILE A 70 -6.51 1.49 4.30
CA ILE A 70 -5.71 0.74 3.33
C ILE A 70 -5.01 -0.37 4.09
N THR A 71 -5.27 -1.63 3.75
CA THR A 71 -4.61 -2.79 4.36
C THR A 71 -3.90 -3.61 3.30
N ILE A 72 -2.63 -3.90 3.53
CA ILE A 72 -1.86 -4.84 2.72
C ILE A 72 -1.68 -6.15 3.48
N TYR A 73 -2.10 -7.23 2.83
CA TYR A 73 -1.94 -8.60 3.28
C TYR A 73 -0.83 -9.27 2.48
N ASP A 74 0.15 -9.84 3.18
CA ASP A 74 1.02 -10.84 2.59
C ASP A 74 0.30 -12.20 2.54
N LYS A 75 0.46 -12.92 1.42
CA LYS A 75 -0.12 -14.25 1.20
C LYS A 75 0.95 -15.26 0.77
#